data_AF-A0A965UWS9-F1
#
_entry.id   AF-A0A965UWS9-F1
#
_cell.length_a   1.000
_cell.length_b   1.000
_cell.length_c   1.000
_cell.angle_alpha   90.00
_cell.angle_beta   90.00
_cell.angle_gamma   90.00
#
_symmetry.space_group_name_H-M   'P 1'
#
loop_
_entity.id
_entity.type
_entity.pdbx_description
1 polymer ?
#
loop_
_entity_poly.entity_id
_entity_poly.type
_entity_poly.pdbx_seq_one_letter_code
_entity_poly.pdbx_strand_id
1 'polypeptide(L)'
;MSPAGYAASIARLKYAAGGNTVENVQAGTVDTFLGYPVTLVHVMNSTLGADVNKVKVLFGNMSLSSIYARRRDFSVRLYDQVYATTDQLLLQGTMRFDVNHHSLGSTSEVGPVVALKSAAS
;
A
#
# COMPACT_ATOMS: atom_id res chain seq x y z
N MET A 1 3.56 -2.44 -1.33
CA MET A 1 3.98 -2.52 -2.75
C MET A 1 2.77 -2.59 -3.68
N SER A 2 2.84 -2.19 -4.94
CA SER A 2 1.73 -2.41 -5.88
C SER A 2 1.61 -3.90 -6.22
N PRO A 3 0.38 -4.45 -6.37
CA PRO A 3 0.20 -5.86 -6.73
C PRO A 3 0.93 -6.24 -8.02
N ALA A 4 0.94 -5.34 -9.01
CA ALA A 4 1.66 -5.52 -10.27
C ALA A 4 3.19 -5.62 -10.06
N GLY A 5 3.77 -4.72 -9.26
CA GLY A 5 5.19 -4.76 -8.95
C GLY A 5 5.60 -6.00 -8.13
N TYR A 6 4.70 -6.47 -7.25
CA TYR A 6 4.95 -7.70 -6.49
C TYR A 6 5.01 -8.92 -7.40
N ALA A 7 4.02 -9.09 -8.28
CA ALA A 7 3.97 -10.24 -9.19
C ALA A 7 5.17 -10.30 -10.16
N ALA A 8 5.57 -9.15 -10.71
CA ALA A 8 6.59 -9.11 -11.75
C ALA A 8 8.04 -9.27 -11.23
N SER A 9 8.29 -8.89 -9.98
CA SER A 9 9.65 -8.91 -9.42
C SER A 9 9.76 -9.86 -8.23
N ILE A 10 9.00 -9.61 -7.17
CA ILE A 10 9.16 -10.31 -5.89
C ILE A 10 8.66 -11.75 -5.96
N ALA A 11 7.47 -11.98 -6.55
CA ALA A 11 6.93 -13.31 -6.71
C ALA A 11 7.83 -14.16 -7.62
N ARG A 12 8.27 -13.60 -8.76
CA ARG A 12 9.23 -14.26 -9.66
C ARG A 12 10.53 -14.65 -8.97
N LEU A 13 11.11 -13.75 -8.17
CA LEU A 13 12.33 -14.05 -7.43
C LEU A 13 12.11 -15.12 -6.35
N LYS A 14 10.98 -15.08 -5.64
CA LYS A 14 10.61 -16.10 -4.64
C LYS A 14 10.38 -17.48 -5.29
N TYR A 15 9.76 -17.52 -6.47
CA TYR A 15 9.60 -18.76 -7.23
C TYR A 15 10.94 -19.29 -7.76
N ALA A 16 11.84 -18.42 -8.23
CA ALA A 16 13.17 -18.81 -8.71
C ALA A 16 14.10 -19.30 -7.59
N ALA A 17 13.94 -18.81 -6.36
CA ALA A 17 14.75 -19.18 -5.19
C ALA A 17 14.39 -20.54 -4.55
N GLY A 18 13.54 -21.35 -5.20
CA GLY A 18 13.22 -22.71 -4.73
C GLY A 18 11.74 -23.00 -4.44
N GLY A 19 10.84 -22.07 -4.76
CA GLY A 19 9.39 -22.32 -4.77
C GLY A 19 8.73 -22.44 -3.39
N ASN A 20 7.45 -22.12 -3.36
CA ASN A 20 6.60 -22.25 -2.16
C ASN A 20 6.56 -23.72 -1.71
N THR A 21 7.04 -24.07 -0.52
CA THR A 21 6.83 -25.40 0.05
C THR A 21 5.33 -25.69 0.14
N VAL A 22 4.94 -26.95 -0.07
CA VAL A 22 3.53 -27.42 -0.17
C VAL A 22 2.69 -26.98 1.06
N GLU A 23 3.32 -26.77 2.22
CA GLU A 23 2.72 -26.19 3.43
C GLU A 23 2.18 -24.76 3.26
N ASN A 24 2.86 -23.88 2.50
CA ASN A 24 2.44 -22.47 2.36
C ASN A 24 1.37 -22.26 1.27
N VAL A 25 0.95 -23.33 0.57
CA VAL A 25 -0.23 -23.31 -0.33
C VAL A 25 -1.50 -23.62 0.47
N GLN A 26 -1.40 -24.44 1.51
CA GLN A 26 -2.54 -24.91 2.30
C GLN A 26 -2.99 -23.93 3.40
N ALA A 27 -2.10 -23.04 3.87
CA ALA A 27 -2.37 -22.07 4.95
C ALA A 27 -2.94 -20.71 4.48
N GLY A 28 -3.19 -20.55 3.17
CA GLY A 28 -3.41 -19.24 2.56
C GLY A 28 -2.07 -18.50 2.44
N THR A 29 -1.73 -18.07 1.23
CA THR A 29 -0.44 -17.42 0.97
C THR A 29 -0.35 -16.11 1.75
N VAL A 30 0.29 -16.13 2.91
CA VAL A 30 0.78 -14.89 3.52
C VAL A 30 1.90 -14.42 2.61
N ASP A 31 1.69 -13.27 1.97
CA ASP A 31 2.68 -12.66 1.08
C ASP A 31 3.89 -12.23 1.89
N THR A 32 4.81 -13.16 2.12
CA THR A 32 6.09 -12.94 2.80
C THR A 32 7.22 -12.89 1.79
N PHE A 33 8.19 -12.02 2.06
CA PHE A 33 9.45 -11.96 1.32
C PHE A 33 10.62 -11.80 2.29
N LEU A 34 11.61 -12.70 2.21
CA LEU A 34 12.78 -12.73 3.10
C LEU A 34 12.42 -12.72 4.60
N GLY A 35 11.29 -13.34 4.99
CA GLY A 35 10.82 -13.39 6.37
C GLY A 35 10.01 -12.16 6.83
N TYR A 36 9.87 -11.12 6.00
CA TYR A 36 9.06 -9.94 6.29
C TYR A 36 7.68 -10.01 5.61
N PRO A 37 6.60 -9.52 6.27
CA PRO A 37 5.29 -9.43 5.64
C PRO A 37 5.26 -8.32 4.58
N VAL A 38 4.66 -8.60 3.43
CA VAL A 38 4.49 -7.66 2.32
C VAL A 38 3.04 -7.22 2.21
N THR A 39 2.79 -5.94 2.51
CA THR A 39 1.45 -5.36 2.34
C THR A 39 1.30 -4.81 0.91
N LEU A 40 0.30 -5.32 0.19
CA LEU A 40 -0.04 -4.87 -1.15
C LEU A 40 -0.98 -3.66 -1.12
N VAL A 41 -0.62 -2.58 -1.81
CA VAL A 41 -1.36 -1.31 -1.88
C VAL A 41 -1.45 -0.83 -3.33
N HIS A 42 -2.66 -0.59 -3.82
CA HIS A 42 -2.91 -0.23 -5.23
C HIS A 42 -2.47 1.19 -5.61
N VAL A 43 -2.31 2.09 -4.63
CA VAL A 43 -1.95 3.50 -4.86
C VAL A 43 -0.47 3.66 -5.25
N MET A 44 0.35 2.65 -4.99
CA MET A 44 1.77 2.70 -5.31
C MET A 44 2.01 2.45 -6.79
N ASN A 45 3.09 2.99 -7.35
CA ASN A 45 3.37 2.92 -8.78
C ASN A 45 3.31 1.45 -9.29
N SER A 46 2.44 1.21 -10.29
CA SER A 46 2.16 -0.09 -10.89
C SER A 46 2.80 -0.29 -12.26
N THR A 47 3.54 0.70 -12.75
CA THR A 47 4.22 0.63 -14.04
C THR A 47 5.32 -0.44 -13.99
N LEU A 48 5.34 -1.31 -15.00
CA LEU A 48 6.19 -2.51 -15.09
C LEU A 48 7.39 -2.33 -16.03
N GLY A 49 7.63 -1.11 -16.51
CA GLY A 49 8.62 -0.78 -17.54
C GLY A 49 9.70 0.19 -17.07
N ALA A 50 10.24 0.97 -18.00
CA ALA A 50 11.29 1.96 -17.75
C ALA A 50 10.74 3.19 -17.01
N ASP A 51 10.60 3.09 -15.69
CA ASP A 51 10.30 4.23 -14.83
C ASP A 51 11.59 4.85 -14.31
N VAL A 52 11.78 6.14 -14.56
CA VAL A 52 12.92 6.90 -14.00
C VAL A 52 12.50 7.54 -12.68
N ASN A 53 13.33 7.39 -11.65
CA ASN A 53 13.18 8.07 -10.36
C ASN A 53 11.87 7.79 -9.59
N LYS A 54 11.22 6.64 -9.78
CA LYS A 54 9.96 6.29 -9.09
C LYS A 54 10.21 5.38 -7.89
N VAL A 55 9.48 5.61 -6.80
CA VAL A 55 9.50 4.74 -5.61
C VAL A 55 8.66 3.49 -5.90
N LYS A 56 9.31 2.32 -5.85
CA LYS A 56 8.74 1.01 -6.20
C LYS A 56 8.51 0.10 -5.01
N VAL A 57 9.14 0.36 -3.86
CA VAL A 57 8.89 -0.34 -2.58
C VAL A 57 9.18 0.62 -1.44
N LEU A 58 8.37 0.55 -0.37
CA LEU A 58 8.69 1.12 0.93
C LEU A 58 8.92 -0.05 1.90
N PHE A 59 10.04 -0.03 2.60
CA PHE A 59 10.43 -1.06 3.56
C PHE A 59 10.85 -0.42 4.88
N GLY A 60 10.34 -0.95 5.99
CA GLY A 60 10.67 -0.45 7.33
C GLY A 60 9.45 -0.46 8.24
N ASN A 61 9.61 0.11 9.44
CA ASN A 61 8.54 0.16 10.42
C ASN A 61 7.74 1.45 10.27
N MET A 62 6.56 1.35 9.67
CA MET A 62 5.67 2.50 9.47
C MET A 62 5.11 3.06 10.78
N SER A 63 5.00 2.26 11.84
CA SER A 63 4.54 2.72 13.16
C SER A 63 5.52 3.68 13.83
N LEU A 64 6.82 3.59 13.50
CA LEU A 64 7.85 4.52 13.98
C LEU A 64 7.99 5.74 13.07
N SER A 65 7.51 5.69 11.83
CA SER A 65 7.68 6.77 10.86
C SER A 65 6.49 7.71 10.79
N SER A 66 5.27 7.17 10.89
CA SER A 66 4.04 7.85 10.49
C SER A 66 2.96 7.74 11.55
N ILE A 67 2.25 8.84 11.79
CA ILE A 67 1.09 8.89 12.67
C ILE A 67 -0.16 9.02 11.80
N TYR A 68 -1.07 8.06 11.96
CA TYR A 68 -2.42 8.13 11.40
C TYR A 68 -3.36 8.63 12.48
N ALA A 69 -3.91 9.84 12.31
CA ALA A 69 -4.84 10.44 13.24
C ALA A 69 -6.24 10.48 12.63
N ARG A 70 -7.26 10.12 13.41
CA ARG A 70 -8.66 10.22 12.98
C ARG A 70 -9.39 11.20 13.88
N ARG A 71 -10.02 12.21 13.27
CA ARG A 71 -10.80 13.24 13.98
C ARG A 71 -12.30 12.94 13.98
N ARG A 72 -12.81 12.28 12.94
CA ARG A 72 -14.20 11.82 12.86
C ARG A 72 -14.23 10.45 12.21
N ASP A 73 -14.85 9.50 12.90
CA ASP A 73 -15.15 8.18 12.34
C ASP A 73 -16.08 8.25 11.13
N PHE A 74 -16.07 7.18 10.35
CA PHE A 74 -16.86 7.09 9.15
C PHE A 74 -18.35 7.20 9.50
N SER A 75 -19.00 8.22 8.96
CA SER A 75 -20.42 8.48 9.16
C SER A 75 -21.12 8.51 7.82
N VAL A 76 -22.21 7.75 7.73
CA VAL A 76 -23.02 7.62 6.52
C VAL A 76 -24.34 8.32 6.74
N ARG A 77 -24.78 9.08 5.74
CA ARG A 77 -26.07 9.77 5.69
C ARG A 77 -26.80 9.39 4.42
N LEU A 78 -28.07 9.04 4.55
CA LEU A 78 -28.97 8.81 3.43
C LEU A 78 -29.82 10.05 3.23
N TYR A 79 -29.91 10.51 1.99
CA TYR A 79 -30.78 11.61 1.59
C TYR A 79 -31.76 11.10 0.53
N ASP A 80 -33.03 11.06 0.92
CA ASP A 80 -34.18 10.68 0.10
C ASP A 80 -34.80 11.88 -0.62
N GLN A 81 -34.74 13.06 0.00
CA GLN A 81 -35.38 14.27 -0.50
C GLN A 81 -34.65 14.94 -1.67
N VAL A 82 -33.33 14.77 -1.78
CA VAL A 82 -32.49 15.48 -2.78
C VAL A 82 -32.76 14.96 -4.20
N TYR A 83 -33.07 13.67 -4.36
CA TYR A 83 -33.37 13.05 -5.65
C TYR A 83 -34.76 12.43 -5.72
N ALA A 84 -35.70 12.92 -4.89
CA ALA A 84 -37.07 12.42 -4.84
C ALA A 84 -37.80 12.50 -6.19
N THR A 85 -37.46 13.46 -7.06
CA THR A 85 -38.05 13.61 -8.40
C THR A 85 -37.55 12.59 -9.42
N THR A 86 -36.44 11.91 -9.13
CA THR A 86 -35.80 10.91 -10.00
C THR A 86 -35.84 9.50 -9.43
N ASP A 87 -36.59 9.30 -8.34
CA ASP A 87 -36.68 8.02 -7.60
C ASP A 87 -35.31 7.43 -7.26
N GLN A 88 -34.41 8.28 -6.74
CA GLN A 88 -33.05 7.90 -6.35
C GLN A 88 -32.77 8.32 -4.91
N LEU A 89 -31.88 7.57 -4.26
CA LEU A 89 -31.38 7.83 -2.90
C LEU A 89 -29.90 8.19 -2.97
N LEU A 90 -29.51 9.29 -2.31
CA LEU A 90 -28.11 9.69 -2.19
C LEU A 90 -27.53 9.13 -0.89
N LEU A 91 -26.45 8.36 -0.99
CA LEU A 91 -25.66 7.90 0.15
C LEU A 91 -24.38 8.74 0.27
N GLN A 92 -24.24 9.51 1.34
CA GLN A 92 -23.05 10.30 1.62
C GLN A 92 -22.25 9.71 2.79
N GLY A 93 -21.05 9.21 2.52
CA GLY A 93 -20.07 8.85 3.53
C GLY A 93 -19.11 10.00 3.79
N THR A 94 -18.92 10.40 5.05
CA THR A 94 -17.93 11.40 5.46
C THR A 94 -17.00 10.83 6.52
N MET A 95 -15.72 11.11 6.38
CA MET A 95 -14.71 10.83 7.41
C MET A 95 -13.69 11.96 7.42
N ARG A 96 -13.07 12.20 8.58
CA ARG A 96 -11.96 13.17 8.70
C ARG A 96 -10.78 12.47 9.34
N PHE A 97 -9.73 12.32 8.57
CA PHE A 97 -8.46 11.75 8.99
C PHE A 97 -7.33 12.69 8.56
N ASP A 98 -6.19 12.58 9.25
CA ASP A 98 -4.96 13.27 8.94
C ASP A 98 -3.80 12.28 9.05
N VAL A 99 -2.77 12.46 8.23
CA VAL A 99 -1.58 11.60 8.23
C VAL A 99 -0.35 12.48 8.24
N ASN A 100 0.50 12.31 9.24
CA ASN A 100 1.77 13.00 9.34
C ASN A 100 2.93 12.00 9.31
N HIS A 101 3.94 12.32 8.49
CA HIS A 101 5.18 11.57 8.40
C HIS A 101 6.29 12.37 9.11
N HIS A 102 6.53 12.07 10.38
CA HIS A 102 7.40 12.88 11.24
C HIS A 102 8.86 12.42 11.23
N SER A 103 9.10 11.13 11.03
CA SER A 103 10.44 10.53 11.00
C SER A 103 10.67 9.86 9.67
N LEU A 104 10.96 10.69 8.68
CA LEU A 104 11.45 10.26 7.38
C LEU A 104 12.97 10.37 7.37
N GLY A 105 13.64 9.40 6.77
CA GLY A 105 15.06 9.52 6.44
C GLY A 105 15.27 10.53 5.31
N SER A 106 16.53 10.88 5.08
CA SER A 106 16.94 11.65 3.90
C SER A 106 17.64 10.72 2.89
N THR A 107 18.13 11.27 1.78
CA THR A 107 18.94 10.50 0.81
C THR A 107 20.26 10.02 1.40
N SER A 108 20.71 10.62 2.51
CA SER A 108 22.00 10.34 3.14
C SER A 108 21.88 9.78 4.56
N GLU A 109 20.72 9.90 5.20
CA GLU A 109 20.45 9.40 6.55
C GLU A 109 19.30 8.40 6.55
N VAL A 110 19.55 7.24 7.12
CA VAL A 110 18.55 6.18 7.21
C VAL A 110 17.51 6.55 8.26
N GLY A 111 16.26 6.71 7.82
CA GLY A 111 15.10 6.79 8.70
C GLY A 111 14.46 5.41 8.94
N PRO A 112 13.41 5.35 9.77
CA PRO A 112 12.70 4.10 10.09
C PRO A 112 12.01 3.43 8.89
N VAL A 113 11.87 4.15 7.77
CA VAL A 113 11.35 3.64 6.49
C VAL A 113 12.31 4.05 5.36
N VAL A 114 12.64 3.09 4.50
CA VAL A 114 13.51 3.23 3.34
C VAL A 114 12.73 2.94 2.07
N ALA A 115 13.02 3.71 1.01
CA ALA A 115 12.39 3.56 -0.30
C ALA A 115 13.35 2.90 -1.30
N LEU A 116 12.90 1.85 -1.98
CA LEU A 116 13.56 1.37 -3.19
C LEU A 116 13.10 2.22 -4.37
N LYS A 117 14.03 3.00 -4.92
CA LYS A 117 13.81 3.89 -6.05
C LYS A 117 14.36 3.26 -7.33
N SER A 118 13.61 3.33 -8.43
CA SER A 118 14.13 2.94 -9.73
C SER A 118 15.29 3.85 -10.12
N ALA A 119 16.25 3.31 -10.88
CA ALA A 119 17.47 4.02 -11.26
C ALA A 119 17.15 5.43 -11.80
N ALA A 120 17.90 6.42 -11.32
CA ALA A 120 18.14 7.63 -12.09
C ALA A 120 19.02 7.20 -13.27
N SER A 121 18.72 7.70 -14.47
CA SER A 121 19.41 7.31 -15.71
C SER A 121 20.92 7.19 -15.58
#